data_AF-A0A8H4W3T9-F1
#
_entry.id   AF-A0A8H4W3T9-F1
#
_cell.length_a   1.000
_cell.length_b   1.000
_cell.length_c   1.000
_cell.angle_alpha   90.00
_cell.angle_beta   90.00
_cell.angle_gamma   90.00
#
_symmetry.space_group_name_H-M   'P 1'
#
loop_
_entity.id
_entity.type
_entity.pdbx_description
1 polymer ?
#
loop_
_entity_poly.entity_id
_entity_poly.type
_entity_poly.pdbx_seq_one_letter_code
_entity_poly.pdbx_strand_id
1 'polypeptide(L)'
;MTNTTVPIILCGKSTQIGTSVIAALKPEYEVIHFILTPAAALAEIPLILKGEAVTSDNDLGSHDYSKKTRVVIFGGAYEENDVEAVLKASKEAGGPLVPFLRPDTTKAAPPLGPEYGKALVARLKVTMGEMNAEGKLGAGNEDLYLSNLIRHQSPPNPIKTRLPPTFEIPGKTWEPTPYNWFLGTWYFTHSNSVVYQLWQDMQWTLSATGTTDIDGTLQDLTSEFALNETAFVFKNYGIDTPTVINGQIIPDSYTYVPTAPLSFANNTWEVLAWGYDSNGVPYAAVYETPADAGFTGPSLDIISRDDNGPSKPTLDGIYDAIKYLKNSQLDALLSSVVKLPQNGARDGQPYPSCNATCMMNAYAFGVALGTGEN
;
A
#
# COMPACT_ATOMS: atom_id res chain seq x y z
N MET A 1 3.51 34.19 15.46
CA MET A 1 2.72 33.55 14.40
C MET A 1 1.47 32.99 15.05
N THR A 2 0.27 33.33 14.59
CA THR A 2 -0.97 32.82 15.16
C THR A 2 -1.07 31.32 14.86
N ASN A 3 -0.90 30.46 15.88
CA ASN A 3 -1.20 29.03 15.80
C ASN A 3 -2.67 28.89 15.40
N THR A 4 -2.92 28.67 14.11
CA THR A 4 -4.27 28.54 13.57
C THR A 4 -4.64 27.07 13.69
N THR A 5 -5.51 26.75 14.64
CA THR A 5 -6.03 25.40 14.84
C THR A 5 -6.78 24.92 13.60
N VAL A 6 -6.58 23.66 13.19
CA VAL A 6 -7.13 23.10 11.96
C VAL A 6 -8.58 22.63 12.19
N PRO A 7 -9.59 23.19 11.48
CA PRO A 7 -11.00 22.79 11.63
C PRO A 7 -11.28 21.42 10.98
N ILE A 8 -11.90 20.51 11.71
CA ILE A 8 -12.22 19.15 11.26
C ILE A 8 -13.64 18.72 11.66
N ILE A 9 -14.22 17.80 10.90
CA ILE A 9 -15.43 17.06 11.29
C ILE A 9 -15.01 15.68 11.81
N LEU A 10 -15.61 15.24 12.93
CA LEU A 10 -15.33 13.95 13.53
C LEU A 10 -16.60 13.12 13.65
N CYS A 11 -16.58 11.89 13.16
CA CYS A 11 -17.71 10.97 13.24
C CYS A 11 -17.37 9.84 14.22
N GLY A 12 -18.26 9.54 15.17
CA GLY A 12 -18.10 8.47 16.14
C GLY A 12 -19.44 7.87 16.52
N LYS A 13 -19.46 6.89 17.43
CA LYS A 13 -20.71 6.25 17.91
C LYS A 13 -21.07 6.55 19.37
N SER A 14 -20.25 7.33 20.06
CA SER A 14 -20.39 7.59 21.49
C SER A 14 -19.84 8.96 21.84
N THR A 15 -20.66 9.78 22.49
CA THR A 15 -20.24 11.09 23.01
C THR A 15 -19.16 10.96 24.07
N GLN A 16 -19.18 9.91 24.89
CA GLN A 16 -18.16 9.69 25.92
C GLN A 16 -16.76 9.48 25.31
N ILE A 17 -16.65 8.66 24.26
CA ILE A 17 -15.39 8.47 23.54
C ILE A 17 -15.04 9.74 22.76
N GLY A 18 -16.02 10.35 22.10
CA GLY A 18 -15.88 11.60 21.36
C GLY A 18 -15.26 12.72 22.20
N THR A 19 -15.73 12.94 23.43
CA THR A 19 -15.19 13.94 24.37
C THR A 19 -13.70 13.73 24.63
N SER A 20 -13.29 12.48 24.91
CA SER A 20 -11.88 12.15 25.16
C SER A 20 -11.00 12.36 23.93
N VAL A 21 -11.50 11.99 22.75
CA VAL A 21 -10.80 12.19 21.47
C VAL A 21 -10.66 13.68 21.15
N ILE A 22 -11.74 14.45 21.27
CA ILE A 22 -11.75 15.91 21.05
C ILE A 22 -10.76 16.61 21.98
N ALA A 23 -10.72 16.22 23.26
CA ALA A 23 -9.77 16.79 24.22
C ALA A 23 -8.31 16.50 23.83
N ALA A 24 -8.02 15.28 23.37
CA ALA A 24 -6.67 14.87 23.01
C ALA A 24 -6.18 15.41 21.66
N LEU A 25 -7.10 15.81 20.77
CA LEU A 25 -6.79 16.44 19.48
C LEU A 25 -6.32 17.90 19.61
N LYS A 26 -6.59 18.55 20.74
CA LYS A 26 -6.09 19.90 21.02
C LYS A 26 -4.58 19.90 21.33
N PRO A 27 -3.89 21.03 21.10
CA PRO A 27 -4.40 22.29 20.52
C PRO A 27 -4.41 22.33 18.98
N GLU A 28 -3.90 21.30 18.30
CA GLU A 28 -3.62 21.33 16.86
C GLU A 28 -4.88 21.29 16.00
N TYR A 29 -5.90 20.55 16.44
CA TYR A 29 -7.16 20.38 15.72
C TYR A 29 -8.36 20.85 16.53
N GLU A 30 -9.32 21.45 15.82
CA GLU A 30 -10.61 21.86 16.36
C GLU A 30 -11.67 21.02 15.68
N VAL A 31 -12.35 20.19 16.48
CA VAL A 31 -13.56 19.53 16.02
C VAL A 31 -14.67 20.57 16.00
N ILE A 32 -15.08 20.99 14.81
CA ILE A 32 -16.17 21.97 14.65
C ILE A 32 -17.53 21.30 14.72
N HIS A 33 -17.60 20.00 14.41
CA HIS A 33 -18.84 19.24 14.44
C HIS A 33 -18.56 17.76 14.72
N PHE A 34 -19.38 17.14 15.56
CA PHE A 34 -19.28 15.73 15.91
C PHE A 34 -20.56 14.98 15.54
N ILE A 35 -20.43 13.89 14.78
CA ILE A 35 -21.57 13.18 14.20
C ILE A 35 -21.66 11.75 14.73
N LEU A 36 -22.85 11.36 15.21
CA LEU A 36 -23.07 10.09 15.90
C LEU A 36 -23.52 8.93 15.01
N THR A 37 -24.06 9.21 13.82
CA THR A 37 -24.66 8.17 12.96
C THR A 37 -24.34 8.34 11.48
N PRO A 38 -24.30 7.25 10.69
CA PRO A 38 -24.20 7.31 9.22
C PRO A 38 -25.27 8.17 8.56
N ALA A 39 -26.51 8.10 9.03
CA ALA A 39 -27.62 8.88 8.48
C ALA A 39 -27.42 10.39 8.68
N ALA A 40 -26.99 10.80 9.88
CA ALA A 40 -26.62 12.18 10.16
C ALA A 40 -25.41 12.62 9.33
N ALA A 41 -24.38 11.77 9.22
CA ALA A 41 -23.19 12.04 8.43
C ALA A 41 -23.53 12.32 6.95
N LEU A 42 -24.41 11.50 6.37
CA LEU A 42 -24.89 11.65 5.00
C LEU A 42 -25.66 12.97 4.78
N ALA A 43 -26.44 13.40 5.76
CA ALA A 43 -27.26 14.61 5.68
C ALA A 43 -26.47 15.90 5.97
N GLU A 44 -25.57 15.87 6.95
CA GLU A 44 -24.98 17.06 7.54
C GLU A 44 -23.63 17.43 6.91
N ILE A 45 -22.75 16.46 6.64
CA ILE A 45 -21.41 16.73 6.10
C ILE A 45 -21.46 17.52 4.79
N PRO A 46 -22.31 17.18 3.80
CA PRO A 46 -22.39 17.95 2.57
C PRO A 46 -22.77 19.42 2.78
N LEU A 47 -23.59 19.72 3.79
CA LEU A 47 -24.00 21.09 4.14
C LEU A 47 -22.88 21.83 4.86
N ILE A 48 -22.26 21.20 5.86
CA ILE A 48 -21.15 21.78 6.62
C ILE A 48 -19.98 22.12 5.70
N LEU A 49 -19.66 21.26 4.72
CA LEU A 49 -18.58 21.53 3.77
C LEU A 49 -18.85 22.79 2.93
N LYS A 50 -20.11 23.14 2.65
CA LYS A 50 -20.47 24.41 1.99
C LYS A 50 -20.41 25.62 2.92
N GLY A 51 -20.16 25.41 4.21
CA GLY A 51 -20.26 26.46 5.23
C GLY A 51 -21.70 26.72 5.67
N GLU A 52 -22.63 25.80 5.43
CA GLU A 52 -24.01 25.90 5.90
C GLU A 52 -24.12 25.38 7.34
N ALA A 53 -24.95 26.05 8.15
CA ALA A 53 -25.21 25.61 9.51
C ALA A 53 -26.17 24.42 9.52
N VAL A 54 -25.89 23.45 10.40
CA VAL A 54 -26.74 22.28 10.62
C VAL A 54 -27.20 22.21 12.07
N THR A 55 -28.32 21.53 12.30
CA THR A 55 -28.80 21.21 13.66
C THR A 55 -28.10 19.95 14.15
N SER A 56 -27.26 20.10 15.17
CA SER A 56 -26.59 18.97 15.82
C SER A 56 -27.55 18.23 16.76
N ASP A 57 -27.42 16.91 16.86
CA ASP A 57 -28.12 16.08 17.85
C ASP A 57 -27.36 15.97 19.19
N ASN A 58 -26.18 16.61 19.28
CA ASN A 58 -25.31 16.59 20.45
C ASN A 58 -24.50 17.90 20.60
N ASP A 59 -23.96 18.14 21.79
CA ASP A 59 -23.24 19.36 22.14
C ASP A 59 -21.71 19.29 21.88
N LEU A 60 -21.23 18.27 21.16
CA LEU A 60 -19.79 18.12 20.90
C LEU A 60 -19.36 18.87 19.64
N GLY A 61 -18.25 19.60 19.79
CA GLY A 61 -17.68 20.46 18.76
C GLY A 61 -17.92 21.94 19.07
N SER A 62 -17.29 22.83 18.31
CA SER A 62 -17.49 24.27 18.50
C SER A 62 -18.73 24.83 17.79
N HIS A 63 -19.25 24.10 16.79
CA HIS A 63 -20.33 24.53 15.89
C HIS A 63 -20.03 25.84 15.15
N ASP A 64 -18.75 26.20 15.01
CA ASP A 64 -18.30 27.36 14.25
C ASP A 64 -18.12 27.01 12.77
N TYR A 65 -19.25 26.95 12.06
CA TYR A 65 -19.29 26.64 10.62
C TYR A 65 -18.75 27.76 9.72
N SER A 66 -18.36 28.91 10.30
CA SER A 66 -17.62 29.94 9.55
C SER A 66 -16.19 29.50 9.21
N LYS A 67 -15.66 28.54 9.96
CA LYS A 67 -14.35 27.94 9.73
C LYS A 67 -14.45 26.86 8.66
N LYS A 68 -13.62 26.99 7.62
CA LYS A 68 -13.53 26.00 6.55
C LYS A 68 -12.97 24.68 7.08
N THR A 69 -13.81 23.64 7.09
CA THR A 69 -13.39 22.25 7.33
C THR A 69 -12.21 21.89 6.43
N ARG A 70 -11.21 21.22 6.99
CA ARG A 70 -10.03 20.76 6.26
C ARG A 70 -9.98 19.26 6.07
N VAL A 71 -10.65 18.48 6.92
CA VAL A 71 -10.71 17.01 6.87
C VAL A 71 -12.00 16.51 7.55
N VAL A 72 -12.55 15.41 7.03
CA VAL A 72 -13.59 14.59 7.68
C VAL A 72 -12.98 13.29 8.20
N ILE A 73 -13.20 12.95 9.47
CA ILE A 73 -12.64 11.76 10.10
C ILE A 73 -13.77 10.85 10.56
N PHE A 74 -13.74 9.59 10.15
CA PHE A 74 -14.70 8.57 10.57
C PHE A 74 -14.10 7.68 11.66
N GLY A 75 -14.85 7.35 12.69
CA GLY A 75 -14.47 6.34 13.68
C GLY A 75 -14.73 4.92 13.16
N GLY A 76 -14.17 3.91 13.83
CA GLY A 76 -14.29 2.50 13.42
C GLY A 76 -15.68 1.87 13.56
N ALA A 77 -16.73 2.67 13.74
CA ALA A 77 -18.12 2.24 13.77
C ALA A 77 -18.89 2.59 12.48
N TYR A 78 -18.27 3.36 11.59
CA TYR A 78 -18.78 3.60 10.25
C TYR A 78 -18.25 2.48 9.37
N GLU A 79 -19.11 1.91 8.54
CA GLU A 79 -18.72 0.91 7.55
C GLU A 79 -18.27 1.59 6.25
N GLU A 80 -17.68 0.82 5.35
CA GLU A 80 -17.16 1.33 4.08
C GLU A 80 -18.27 2.00 3.25
N ASN A 81 -19.41 1.32 3.13
CA ASN A 81 -20.59 1.84 2.43
C ASN A 81 -21.10 3.17 3.00
N ASP A 82 -20.95 3.39 4.32
CA ASP A 82 -21.37 4.65 4.94
C ASP A 82 -20.48 5.80 4.46
N VAL A 83 -19.16 5.60 4.48
CA VAL A 83 -18.17 6.60 4.07
C VAL A 83 -18.32 6.95 2.60
N GLU A 84 -18.53 5.95 1.74
CA GLU A 84 -18.76 6.15 0.30
C GLU A 84 -20.02 6.95 0.02
N ALA A 85 -21.13 6.63 0.70
CA ALA A 85 -22.39 7.35 0.55
C ALA A 85 -22.22 8.84 0.91
N VAL A 86 -21.54 9.14 2.01
CA VAL A 86 -21.28 10.54 2.43
C VAL A 86 -20.37 11.26 1.43
N LEU A 87 -19.30 10.60 0.97
CA LEU A 87 -18.38 11.19 -0.01
C LEU A 87 -19.12 11.52 -1.32
N LYS A 88 -19.95 10.60 -1.81
CA LYS A 88 -20.78 10.79 -3.00
C LYS A 88 -21.73 11.98 -2.83
N ALA A 89 -22.47 12.02 -1.72
CA ALA A 89 -23.39 13.12 -1.44
C ALA A 89 -22.66 14.48 -1.33
N SER A 90 -21.47 14.49 -0.72
CA SER A 90 -20.64 15.70 -0.59
C SER A 90 -20.18 16.23 -1.96
N LYS A 91 -19.85 15.33 -2.90
CA LYS A 91 -19.52 15.68 -4.29
C LYS A 91 -20.72 16.26 -5.02
N GLU A 92 -21.86 15.56 -4.97
CA GLU A 92 -23.10 15.97 -5.65
C GLU A 92 -23.63 17.30 -5.13
N ALA A 93 -23.36 17.61 -3.86
CA ALA A 93 -23.75 18.86 -3.25
C ALA A 93 -22.95 20.08 -3.77
N GLY A 94 -21.78 19.89 -4.39
CA GLY A 94 -20.99 20.96 -5.02
C GLY A 94 -20.19 21.86 -4.05
N GLY A 95 -19.93 21.38 -2.83
CA GLY A 95 -19.07 22.06 -1.85
C GLY A 95 -17.57 21.80 -2.09
N PRO A 96 -16.68 22.49 -1.34
CA PRO A 96 -15.25 22.18 -1.35
C PRO A 96 -14.99 20.75 -0.88
N LEU A 97 -14.24 20.00 -1.69
CA LEU A 97 -13.79 18.65 -1.32
C LEU A 97 -12.63 18.73 -0.33
N VAL A 98 -12.67 17.86 0.66
CA VAL A 98 -11.63 17.67 1.66
C VAL A 98 -11.31 16.18 1.79
N PRO A 99 -10.15 15.81 2.35
CA PRO A 99 -9.85 14.41 2.63
C PRO A 99 -10.83 13.78 3.63
N PHE A 100 -11.20 12.52 3.36
CA PHE A 100 -12.04 11.68 4.23
C PHE A 100 -11.14 10.56 4.77
N LEU A 101 -10.98 10.50 6.10
CA LEU A 101 -10.12 9.53 6.76
C LEU A 101 -10.94 8.47 7.50
N ARG A 102 -10.55 7.21 7.36
CA ARG A 102 -11.12 6.06 8.07
C ARG A 102 -9.99 5.26 8.72
N PRO A 103 -10.20 4.65 9.89
CA PRO A 103 -9.26 3.71 10.48
C PRO A 103 -8.96 2.58 9.51
N ASP A 104 -7.67 2.33 9.31
CA ASP A 104 -7.17 1.16 8.62
C ASP A 104 -7.56 -0.11 9.40
N THR A 105 -8.52 -0.86 8.88
CA THR A 105 -9.07 -2.08 9.51
C THR A 105 -8.16 -3.28 9.35
N THR A 106 -7.08 -3.19 8.56
CA THR A 106 -6.04 -4.23 8.50
C THR A 106 -5.12 -4.18 9.73
N LYS A 107 -5.09 -3.04 10.44
CA LYS A 107 -4.36 -2.89 11.70
C LYS A 107 -5.25 -3.29 12.87
N ALA A 108 -4.69 -4.06 13.79
CA ALA A 108 -5.37 -4.42 15.03
C ALA A 108 -5.96 -3.17 15.71
N ALA A 109 -7.26 -3.25 16.03
CA ALA A 109 -7.95 -2.22 16.76
C ALA A 109 -7.32 -2.06 18.15
N PRO A 110 -7.14 -0.83 18.66
CA PRO A 110 -6.70 -0.63 20.02
C PRO A 110 -7.66 -1.34 21.01
N PRO A 111 -7.17 -1.79 22.18
CA PRO A 111 -8.03 -2.36 23.21
C PRO A 111 -9.16 -1.38 23.56
N LEU A 112 -10.39 -1.89 23.61
CA LEU A 112 -11.55 -1.10 24.01
C LEU A 112 -11.38 -0.66 25.48
N GLY A 113 -11.64 0.62 25.76
CA GLY A 113 -11.46 1.19 27.10
C GLY A 113 -10.95 2.63 27.06
N PRO A 114 -10.56 3.20 28.21
CA PRO A 114 -10.11 4.60 28.32
C PRO A 114 -8.92 4.94 27.40
N GLU A 115 -8.08 3.94 27.09
CA GLU A 115 -6.89 4.11 26.24
C GLU A 115 -7.18 4.02 24.74
N TYR A 116 -8.37 3.56 24.33
CA TYR A 116 -8.78 3.43 22.94
C TYR A 116 -8.71 4.77 22.19
N GLY A 117 -9.28 5.82 22.80
CA GLY A 117 -9.30 7.16 22.21
C GLY A 117 -7.90 7.75 22.05
N LYS A 118 -6.99 7.51 23.00
CA LYS A 118 -5.61 8.01 22.94
C LYS A 118 -4.82 7.36 21.82
N ALA A 119 -4.95 6.03 21.66
CA ALA A 119 -4.26 5.30 20.61
C ALA A 119 -4.72 5.73 19.20
N LEU A 120 -6.03 5.95 19.01
CA LEU A 120 -6.56 6.49 17.76
C LEU A 120 -6.07 7.91 17.49
N VAL A 121 -6.07 8.78 18.50
CA VAL A 121 -5.58 10.17 18.37
C VAL A 121 -4.10 10.19 18.00
N ALA A 122 -3.27 9.32 18.58
CA ALA A 122 -1.86 9.22 18.20
C ALA A 122 -1.69 8.90 16.71
N ARG A 123 -2.43 7.89 16.21
CA ARG A 123 -2.41 7.53 14.78
C ARG A 123 -2.90 8.70 13.91
N LEU A 124 -4.00 9.33 14.30
CA LEU A 124 -4.57 10.48 13.58
C LEU A 124 -3.61 11.67 13.52
N LYS A 125 -2.93 12.02 14.62
CA LYS A 125 -1.98 13.14 14.64
C LYS A 125 -0.77 12.89 13.74
N VAL A 126 -0.30 11.65 13.65
CA VAL A 126 0.77 11.26 12.70
C VAL A 126 0.29 11.47 11.27
N THR A 127 -0.81 10.82 10.87
CA THR A 127 -1.35 10.93 9.50
C THR A 127 -1.67 12.36 9.11
N MET A 128 -2.32 13.12 9.99
CA MET A 128 -2.68 14.52 9.72
C MET A 128 -1.44 15.43 9.70
N GLY A 129 -0.40 15.12 10.47
CA GLY A 129 0.88 15.81 10.45
C GLY A 129 1.62 15.62 9.13
N GLU A 130 1.68 14.39 8.63
CA GLU A 130 2.22 14.04 7.31
C GLU A 130 1.46 14.76 6.19
N MET A 131 0.13 14.68 6.20
CA MET A 131 -0.72 15.39 5.23
C MET A 131 -0.53 16.91 5.27
N ASN A 132 -0.26 17.49 6.44
CA ASN A 132 0.01 18.91 6.56
C ASN A 132 1.37 19.27 5.95
N ALA A 133 2.41 18.48 6.24
CA ALA A 133 3.75 18.68 5.70
C ALA A 133 3.76 18.59 4.17
N GLU A 134 2.92 17.73 3.61
CA GLU A 134 2.74 17.54 2.17
C GLU A 134 1.77 18.55 1.51
N GLY A 135 1.18 19.47 2.28
CA GLY A 135 0.21 20.45 1.77
C GLY A 135 -1.14 19.86 1.34
N LYS A 136 -1.45 18.62 1.75
CA LYS A 136 -2.67 17.87 1.39
C LYS A 136 -3.87 18.15 2.30
N LEU A 137 -3.67 18.77 3.47
CA LEU A 137 -4.80 19.15 4.35
C LEU A 137 -5.71 20.18 3.66
N GLY A 138 -7.01 19.88 3.55
CA GLY A 138 -8.01 20.70 2.86
C GLY A 138 -7.75 20.95 1.37
N ALA A 139 -6.77 20.27 0.78
CA ALA A 139 -6.79 20.01 -0.64
C ALA A 139 -7.75 18.83 -0.84
N GLY A 140 -8.81 19.03 -1.61
CA GLY A 140 -9.66 17.94 -2.08
C GLY A 140 -8.92 17.09 -3.08
N ASN A 141 -7.86 16.39 -2.65
CA ASN A 141 -7.29 15.33 -3.44
C ASN A 141 -8.14 14.09 -3.23
N GLU A 142 -8.63 13.57 -4.34
CA GLU A 142 -9.48 12.39 -4.45
C GLU A 142 -8.79 11.10 -3.96
N ASP A 143 -7.54 11.17 -3.50
CA ASP A 143 -6.57 10.07 -3.54
C ASP A 143 -6.44 9.23 -2.27
N LEU A 144 -6.96 9.65 -1.11
CA LEU A 144 -6.33 9.13 0.11
C LEU A 144 -6.80 7.76 0.62
N TYR A 145 -8.01 7.24 0.37
CA TYR A 145 -8.31 5.86 0.86
C TYR A 145 -9.30 4.98 0.05
N LEU A 146 -10.12 5.48 -0.88
CA LEU A 146 -11.13 4.64 -1.58
C LEU A 146 -11.11 4.75 -3.12
N SER A 147 -10.56 5.82 -3.70
CA SER A 147 -10.52 5.99 -5.16
C SER A 147 -9.57 5.04 -5.85
N ASN A 148 -8.39 4.76 -5.26
CA ASN A 148 -7.40 3.90 -5.89
C ASN A 148 -7.88 2.46 -6.00
N LEU A 149 -8.52 1.92 -4.96
CA LEU A 149 -9.15 0.61 -5.03
C LEU A 149 -10.18 0.58 -6.16
N ILE A 150 -11.19 1.46 -6.14
CA ILE A 150 -12.25 1.46 -7.16
C ILE A 150 -11.72 1.73 -8.58
N ARG A 151 -10.78 2.66 -8.75
CA ARG A 151 -10.21 3.06 -10.06
C ARG A 151 -9.32 1.98 -10.64
N HIS A 152 -8.58 1.26 -9.80
CA HIS A 152 -7.61 0.23 -10.20
C HIS A 152 -8.10 -1.19 -9.90
N GLN A 153 -9.39 -1.34 -9.54
CA GLN A 153 -10.01 -2.66 -9.36
C GLN A 153 -10.22 -3.30 -10.73
N SER A 154 -9.65 -4.47 -10.91
CA SER A 154 -9.67 -5.19 -12.17
C SER A 154 -10.14 -6.62 -11.94
N PRO A 155 -11.30 -7.03 -12.47
CA PRO A 155 -12.41 -6.24 -13.03
C PRO A 155 -13.11 -5.32 -11.98
N PRO A 156 -13.92 -4.32 -12.40
CA PRO A 156 -14.45 -4.09 -13.75
C PRO A 156 -13.60 -3.20 -14.65
N ASN A 157 -12.56 -2.55 -14.12
CA ASN A 157 -11.75 -1.64 -14.92
C ASN A 157 -10.73 -2.42 -15.76
N PRO A 158 -10.34 -1.87 -16.93
CA PRO A 158 -9.24 -2.44 -17.72
C PRO A 158 -7.91 -2.27 -16.98
N ILE A 159 -7.08 -3.30 -17.03
CA ILE A 159 -5.73 -3.26 -16.47
C ILE A 159 -4.88 -2.31 -17.29
N LYS A 160 -4.26 -1.35 -16.60
CA LYS A 160 -3.27 -0.46 -17.21
C LYS A 160 -1.93 -1.17 -17.25
N THR A 161 -1.31 -1.21 -18.43
CA THR A 161 0.03 -1.75 -18.63
C THR A 161 0.96 -0.72 -19.25
N ARG A 162 2.27 -0.89 -19.01
CA ARG A 162 3.35 -0.22 -19.74
C ARG A 162 4.41 -1.22 -20.17
N LEU A 163 5.21 -0.84 -21.17
CA LEU A 163 6.50 -1.49 -21.38
C LEU A 163 7.44 -1.16 -20.19
N PRO A 164 8.25 -2.12 -19.73
CA PRO A 164 9.30 -1.85 -18.76
C PRO A 164 10.26 -0.75 -19.26
N PRO A 165 10.78 0.15 -18.39
CA PRO A 165 11.83 1.11 -18.73
C PRO A 165 13.06 0.54 -19.43
N THR A 166 13.38 -0.75 -19.22
CA THR A 166 14.38 -1.50 -20.01
C THR A 166 14.11 -1.47 -21.53
N PHE A 167 12.84 -1.45 -21.94
CA PHE A 167 12.42 -1.35 -23.33
C PHE A 167 12.11 0.08 -23.76
N GLU A 168 11.37 0.81 -22.92
CA GLU A 168 10.89 2.16 -23.23
C GLU A 168 10.73 2.97 -21.94
N ILE A 169 11.43 4.11 -21.85
CA ILE A 169 11.32 5.01 -20.70
C ILE A 169 9.86 5.49 -20.60
N PRO A 170 9.21 5.38 -19.43
CA PRO A 170 7.80 5.71 -19.27
C PRO A 170 7.48 7.14 -19.72
N GLY A 171 6.47 7.28 -20.60
CA GLY A 171 5.90 8.57 -20.95
C GLY A 171 5.04 9.16 -19.81
N LYS A 172 4.54 10.39 -20.00
CA LYS A 172 3.68 11.11 -19.02
C LYS A 172 2.34 10.43 -18.72
N THR A 173 2.02 9.32 -19.39
CA THR A 173 0.73 8.63 -19.31
C THR A 173 0.70 7.49 -18.30
N TRP A 174 1.87 7.06 -17.79
CA TRP A 174 1.93 6.07 -16.72
C TRP A 174 1.41 6.67 -15.40
N GLU A 175 0.53 5.93 -14.72
CA GLU A 175 0.06 6.25 -13.38
C GLU A 175 0.88 5.44 -12.37
N PRO A 176 1.76 6.08 -11.59
CA PRO A 176 2.62 5.37 -10.66
C PRO A 176 1.84 4.68 -9.54
N THR A 177 2.46 3.68 -8.91
CA THR A 177 1.87 3.07 -7.71
C THR A 177 1.66 4.10 -6.59
N PRO A 178 0.68 3.89 -5.69
CA PRO A 178 0.51 4.75 -4.53
C PRO A 178 1.78 4.80 -3.70
N TYR A 179 1.97 5.88 -2.96
CA TYR A 179 3.09 5.98 -2.03
C TYR A 179 3.08 4.79 -1.05
N ASN A 180 4.25 4.20 -0.80
CA ASN A 180 4.44 3.02 0.05
C ASN A 180 3.68 1.76 -0.38
N TRP A 181 3.17 1.69 -1.62
CA TRP A 181 2.41 0.55 -2.13
C TRP A 181 3.08 -0.79 -1.86
N PHE A 182 4.39 -0.84 -2.09
CA PHE A 182 5.17 -2.05 -1.98
C PHE A 182 5.55 -2.44 -0.54
N LEU A 183 5.38 -1.56 0.46
CA LEU A 183 5.75 -1.87 1.85
C LEU A 183 4.95 -3.05 2.43
N GLY A 184 5.60 -3.89 3.22
CA GLY A 184 5.03 -5.12 3.78
C GLY A 184 5.30 -6.33 2.90
N THR A 185 4.58 -7.43 3.17
CA THR A 185 4.82 -8.72 2.51
C THR A 185 3.93 -8.94 1.29
N TRP A 186 4.55 -9.38 0.20
CA TRP A 186 3.95 -9.86 -1.04
C TRP A 186 4.31 -11.33 -1.25
N TYR A 187 3.48 -12.03 -2.01
CA TYR A 187 3.72 -13.42 -2.39
C TYR A 187 4.06 -13.48 -3.87
N PHE A 188 5.14 -14.16 -4.21
CA PHE A 188 5.40 -14.54 -5.60
C PHE A 188 4.47 -15.69 -5.96
N THR A 189 3.56 -15.45 -6.90
CA THR A 189 2.47 -16.39 -7.20
C THR A 189 2.58 -16.99 -8.59
N HIS A 190 3.13 -16.25 -9.55
CA HIS A 190 3.40 -16.76 -10.88
C HIS A 190 4.72 -16.19 -11.40
N SER A 191 5.50 -17.01 -12.12
CA SER A 191 6.78 -16.58 -12.69
C SER A 191 7.21 -17.48 -13.84
N ASN A 192 7.99 -16.94 -14.79
CA ASN A 192 8.76 -17.75 -15.74
C ASN A 192 10.21 -18.00 -15.30
N SER A 193 10.65 -17.42 -14.17
CA SER A 193 12.00 -17.61 -13.65
C SER A 193 12.21 -19.07 -13.28
N VAL A 194 13.18 -19.70 -13.94
CA VAL A 194 13.56 -21.09 -13.64
C VAL A 194 14.11 -21.25 -12.24
N VAL A 195 14.67 -20.18 -11.65
CA VAL A 195 15.15 -20.19 -10.26
C VAL A 195 13.97 -20.12 -9.29
N TYR A 196 12.97 -19.26 -9.55
CA TYR A 196 11.80 -19.16 -8.66
C TYR A 196 10.98 -20.44 -8.65
N GLN A 197 10.99 -21.20 -9.75
CA GLN A 197 10.36 -22.52 -9.83
C GLN A 197 11.06 -23.60 -8.98
N LEU A 198 12.25 -23.34 -8.43
CA LEU A 198 12.93 -24.22 -7.47
C LEU A 198 12.51 -23.97 -6.02
N TRP A 199 11.68 -22.95 -5.78
CA TRP A 199 11.23 -22.53 -4.47
C TRP A 199 9.72 -22.74 -4.28
N GLN A 200 9.29 -22.69 -3.03
CA GLN A 200 7.88 -22.70 -2.63
C GLN A 200 7.65 -21.74 -1.46
N ASP A 201 6.40 -21.32 -1.29
CA ASP A 201 5.95 -20.40 -0.23
C ASP A 201 6.78 -19.09 -0.21
N MET A 202 7.11 -18.58 -1.39
CA MET A 202 8.02 -17.45 -1.55
C MET A 202 7.31 -16.15 -1.18
N GLN A 203 7.93 -15.42 -0.25
CA GLN A 203 7.46 -14.14 0.28
C GLN A 203 8.51 -13.06 0.03
N TRP A 204 8.07 -11.86 -0.33
CA TRP A 204 8.88 -10.68 -0.56
C TRP A 204 8.43 -9.56 0.36
N THR A 205 9.27 -9.19 1.32
CA THR A 205 8.93 -8.22 2.34
C THR A 205 9.77 -6.97 2.19
N LEU A 206 9.10 -5.85 1.90
CA LEU A 206 9.74 -4.55 1.73
C LEU A 206 9.48 -3.64 2.92
N SER A 207 10.52 -2.96 3.39
CA SER A 207 10.40 -1.98 4.48
C SER A 207 11.22 -0.74 4.20
N ALA A 208 10.88 0.40 4.82
CA ALA A 208 11.65 1.62 4.64
C ALA A 208 13.07 1.47 5.24
N THR A 209 14.08 2.06 4.60
CA THR A 209 15.48 2.05 5.06
C THR A 209 15.75 3.06 6.18
N GLY A 210 14.88 4.06 6.40
CA GLY A 210 15.06 5.14 7.37
C GLY A 210 13.82 5.44 8.22
N THR A 211 13.98 6.36 9.19
CA THR A 211 12.93 6.75 10.15
C THR A 211 12.26 8.09 9.85
N THR A 212 12.81 8.92 8.95
CA THR A 212 12.38 10.32 8.79
C THR A 212 12.20 10.82 7.36
N ASP A 213 12.89 10.28 6.35
CA ASP A 213 12.69 10.62 4.94
C ASP A 213 12.84 9.35 4.08
N ILE A 214 11.84 9.01 3.27
CA ILE A 214 11.90 7.91 2.30
C ILE A 214 12.44 8.53 1.00
N ASP A 215 13.75 8.35 0.74
CA ASP A 215 14.39 8.68 -0.55
C ASP A 215 13.98 7.71 -1.67
N GLY A 216 13.04 6.81 -1.38
CA GLY A 216 12.54 5.76 -2.25
C GLY A 216 13.32 4.45 -2.11
N THR A 217 14.38 4.41 -1.31
CA THR A 217 15.11 3.15 -1.06
C THR A 217 14.32 2.23 -0.12
N LEU A 218 14.34 0.92 -0.42
CA LEU A 218 13.63 -0.09 0.35
C LEU A 218 14.61 -1.17 0.83
N GLN A 219 14.43 -1.61 2.07
CA GLN A 219 15.00 -2.86 2.52
C GLN A 219 14.18 -3.99 1.92
N ASP A 220 14.86 -4.88 1.21
CA ASP A 220 14.28 -6.04 0.53
C ASP A 220 14.69 -7.31 1.27
N LEU A 221 13.69 -8.08 1.67
CA LEU A 221 13.86 -9.42 2.20
C LEU A 221 12.98 -10.41 1.43
N THR A 222 13.58 -11.27 0.63
CA THR A 222 12.90 -12.51 0.20
C THR A 222 13.03 -13.57 1.28
N SER A 223 12.01 -14.42 1.39
CA SER A 223 12.15 -15.66 2.13
C SER A 223 11.30 -16.77 1.52
N GLU A 224 11.88 -17.96 1.47
CA GLU A 224 11.31 -19.07 0.71
C GLU A 224 11.77 -20.42 1.26
N PHE A 225 11.07 -21.47 0.89
CA PHE A 225 11.50 -22.86 1.10
C PHE A 225 12.02 -23.44 -0.21
N ALA A 226 13.01 -24.34 -0.13
CA ALA A 226 13.33 -25.18 -1.28
C ALA A 226 12.12 -26.05 -1.64
N LEU A 227 11.93 -26.31 -2.93
CA LEU A 227 10.81 -27.11 -3.40
C LEU A 227 10.80 -28.50 -2.71
N ASN A 228 9.67 -28.86 -2.11
CA ASN A 228 9.46 -30.08 -1.33
C ASN A 228 10.26 -30.19 -0.01
N GLU A 229 10.88 -29.10 0.46
CA GLU A 229 11.69 -29.09 1.69
C GLU A 229 11.28 -27.91 2.59
N THR A 230 10.67 -28.19 3.73
CA THR A 230 10.18 -27.14 4.66
C THR A 230 11.01 -27.03 5.93
N ALA A 231 12.16 -27.72 6.01
CA ALA A 231 12.99 -27.73 7.21
C ALA A 231 13.74 -26.40 7.41
N PHE A 232 14.05 -25.68 6.33
CA PHE A 232 14.86 -24.47 6.37
C PHE A 232 14.28 -23.35 5.50
N VAL A 233 14.13 -22.17 6.10
CA VAL A 233 13.73 -20.95 5.41
C VAL A 233 14.97 -20.25 4.85
N PHE A 234 15.09 -20.23 3.52
CA PHE A 234 16.03 -19.36 2.82
C PHE A 234 15.60 -17.91 2.97
N LYS A 235 16.57 -17.03 3.13
CA LYS A 235 16.38 -15.58 3.21
C LYS A 235 17.45 -14.89 2.39
N ASN A 236 17.05 -13.92 1.60
CA ASN A 236 17.95 -13.05 0.87
C ASN A 236 17.61 -11.59 1.18
N TYR A 237 18.59 -10.87 1.69
CA TYR A 237 18.48 -9.47 2.06
C TYR A 237 19.27 -8.58 1.11
N GLY A 238 18.67 -7.47 0.71
CA GLY A 238 19.32 -6.43 -0.07
C GLY A 238 18.64 -5.07 0.08
N ILE A 239 19.07 -4.15 -0.78
CA ILE A 239 18.52 -2.79 -0.86
C ILE A 239 18.03 -2.55 -2.27
N ASP A 240 16.77 -2.16 -2.39
CA ASP A 240 16.22 -1.57 -3.60
C ASP A 240 16.51 -0.08 -3.62
N THR A 241 17.03 0.41 -4.74
CA THR A 241 17.24 1.84 -4.99
C THR A 241 16.46 2.26 -6.24
N PRO A 242 15.69 3.36 -6.20
CA PRO A 242 14.97 3.84 -7.38
C PRO A 242 15.91 4.00 -8.59
N THR A 243 15.50 3.47 -9.73
CA THR A 243 16.31 3.56 -10.96
C THR A 243 16.36 5.02 -11.43
N VAL A 244 17.56 5.49 -11.78
CA VAL A 244 17.79 6.83 -12.33
C VAL A 244 18.27 6.74 -13.76
N ILE A 245 17.50 7.29 -14.70
CA ILE A 245 17.87 7.38 -16.12
C ILE A 245 17.94 8.87 -16.49
N ASN A 246 19.06 9.31 -17.08
CA ASN A 246 19.29 10.71 -17.46
C ASN A 246 19.06 11.73 -16.31
N GLY A 247 19.37 11.33 -15.07
CA GLY A 247 19.19 12.18 -13.88
C GLY A 247 17.76 12.29 -13.37
N GLN A 248 16.83 11.50 -13.92
CA GLN A 248 15.43 11.43 -13.46
C GLN A 248 15.15 10.08 -12.82
N ILE A 249 14.50 10.09 -11.65
CA ILE A 249 13.98 8.89 -11.02
C ILE A 249 12.85 8.35 -11.89
N ILE A 250 12.93 7.06 -12.22
CA ILE A 250 11.92 6.38 -13.01
C ILE A 250 10.88 5.78 -12.07
N PRO A 251 9.59 6.15 -12.21
CA PRO A 251 8.54 5.61 -11.34
C PRO A 251 8.43 4.09 -11.45
N ASP A 252 8.26 3.42 -10.31
CA ASP A 252 8.05 1.97 -10.18
C ASP A 252 9.13 1.13 -10.88
N SER A 253 10.39 1.57 -10.74
CA SER A 253 11.58 0.91 -11.27
C SER A 253 12.68 1.01 -10.22
N TYR A 254 13.27 -0.12 -9.87
CA TYR A 254 14.25 -0.20 -8.79
C TYR A 254 15.40 -1.12 -9.18
N THR A 255 16.61 -0.77 -8.74
CA THR A 255 17.77 -1.63 -8.78
C THR A 255 17.95 -2.27 -7.42
N TYR A 256 17.81 -3.59 -7.36
CA TYR A 256 18.06 -4.38 -6.17
C TYR A 256 19.55 -4.76 -6.11
N VAL A 257 20.14 -4.52 -4.95
CA VAL A 257 21.51 -4.94 -4.64
C VAL A 257 21.50 -5.81 -3.38
N PRO A 258 21.66 -7.14 -3.52
CA PRO A 258 21.79 -8.03 -2.38
C PRO A 258 23.07 -7.73 -1.60
N THR A 259 22.99 -7.86 -0.28
CA THR A 259 24.17 -7.76 0.56
C THR A 259 25.10 -8.95 0.28
N ALA A 260 26.42 -8.69 0.27
CA ALA A 260 27.41 -9.77 0.14
C ALA A 260 27.11 -10.87 1.18
N PRO A 261 27.26 -12.16 0.83
CA PRO A 261 27.96 -12.66 -0.35
C PRO A 261 27.07 -12.90 -1.59
N LEU A 262 25.79 -12.53 -1.54
CA LEU A 262 24.84 -12.78 -2.63
C LEU A 262 24.83 -11.70 -3.72
N SER A 263 25.80 -10.77 -3.72
CA SER A 263 25.84 -9.60 -4.62
C SER A 263 25.79 -9.92 -6.12
N PHE A 264 26.06 -11.18 -6.51
CA PHE A 264 25.93 -11.66 -7.89
C PHE A 264 24.47 -11.75 -8.37
N ALA A 265 23.51 -11.86 -7.46
CA ALA A 265 22.08 -11.99 -7.76
C ALA A 265 21.37 -10.63 -7.88
N ASN A 266 22.09 -9.57 -8.24
CA ASN A 266 21.51 -8.25 -8.43
C ASN A 266 20.67 -8.18 -9.72
N ASN A 267 19.61 -7.39 -9.68
CA ASN A 267 18.68 -7.21 -10.79
C ASN A 267 18.07 -5.80 -10.75
N THR A 268 17.39 -5.45 -11.84
CA THR A 268 16.46 -4.33 -11.89
C THR A 268 15.06 -4.89 -12.03
N TRP A 269 14.13 -4.47 -11.17
CA TRP A 269 12.74 -4.85 -11.23
C TRP A 269 11.85 -3.66 -11.56
N GLU A 270 10.91 -3.88 -12.47
CA GLU A 270 10.15 -2.83 -13.15
C GLU A 270 8.68 -3.21 -13.21
N VAL A 271 7.80 -2.36 -12.70
CA VAL A 271 6.36 -2.65 -12.68
C VAL A 271 5.76 -2.45 -14.07
N LEU A 272 5.07 -3.46 -14.59
CA LEU A 272 4.29 -3.39 -15.83
C LEU A 272 2.84 -3.06 -15.57
N ALA A 273 2.28 -3.63 -14.50
CA ALA A 273 0.89 -3.46 -14.10
C ALA A 273 0.79 -3.49 -12.58
N TRP A 274 -0.17 -2.77 -12.03
CA TRP A 274 -0.52 -2.83 -10.61
C TRP A 274 -2.01 -2.52 -10.44
N GLY A 275 -2.57 -2.91 -9.30
CA GLY A 275 -3.96 -2.60 -8.98
C GLY A 275 -4.49 -3.50 -7.89
N TYR A 276 -5.81 -3.63 -7.87
CA TYR A 276 -6.52 -4.53 -6.96
C TYR A 276 -7.34 -5.51 -7.78
N ASP A 277 -7.43 -6.76 -7.32
CA ASP A 277 -8.20 -7.79 -8.01
C ASP A 277 -9.71 -7.62 -7.77
N SER A 278 -10.54 -8.52 -8.32
CA SER A 278 -12.00 -8.46 -8.15
C SER A 278 -12.47 -8.55 -6.69
N ASN A 279 -11.63 -9.05 -5.79
CA ASN A 279 -11.90 -9.19 -4.37
C ASN A 279 -11.28 -8.05 -3.55
N GLY A 280 -10.64 -7.08 -4.21
CA GLY A 280 -9.95 -5.97 -3.56
C GLY A 280 -8.57 -6.33 -3.02
N VAL A 281 -7.97 -7.44 -3.46
CA VAL A 281 -6.62 -7.86 -3.08
C VAL A 281 -5.60 -7.15 -3.98
N PRO A 282 -4.61 -6.44 -3.42
CA PRO A 282 -3.54 -5.83 -4.21
C PRO A 282 -2.72 -6.84 -5.02
N TYR A 283 -2.32 -6.45 -6.23
CA TYR A 283 -1.40 -7.20 -7.08
C TYR A 283 -0.41 -6.27 -7.82
N ALA A 284 0.67 -6.85 -8.32
CA ALA A 284 1.52 -6.25 -9.34
C ALA A 284 2.08 -7.31 -10.30
N ALA A 285 2.33 -6.91 -11.55
CA ALA A 285 3.14 -7.65 -12.51
C ALA A 285 4.46 -6.91 -12.70
N VAL A 286 5.57 -7.62 -12.54
CA VAL A 286 6.93 -7.08 -12.47
C VAL A 286 7.78 -7.77 -13.54
N TYR A 287 8.65 -7.01 -14.20
CA TYR A 287 9.66 -7.52 -15.11
C TYR A 287 11.00 -7.33 -14.43
N GLU A 288 11.77 -8.41 -14.31
CA GLU A 288 13.08 -8.40 -13.70
C GLU A 288 14.17 -8.64 -14.74
N THR A 289 15.21 -7.82 -14.70
CA THR A 289 16.41 -7.96 -15.54
C THR A 289 17.62 -8.20 -14.64
N PRO A 290 18.19 -9.42 -14.62
CA PRO A 290 19.44 -9.68 -13.92
C PRO A 290 20.58 -8.83 -14.47
N ALA A 291 21.45 -8.30 -13.61
CA ALA A 291 22.56 -7.47 -14.08
C ALA A 291 23.61 -8.27 -14.86
N ASP A 292 23.70 -9.60 -14.64
CA ASP A 292 24.61 -10.48 -15.35
C ASP A 292 24.07 -11.00 -16.71
N ALA A 293 22.79 -10.74 -17.00
CA ALA A 293 22.04 -11.08 -18.22
C ALA A 293 22.19 -12.53 -18.74
N GLY A 294 22.76 -13.45 -17.96
CA GLY A 294 23.36 -14.68 -18.51
C GLY A 294 23.08 -15.96 -17.74
N PHE A 295 22.85 -15.91 -16.42
CA PHE A 295 22.65 -17.14 -15.65
C PHE A 295 21.18 -17.59 -15.61
N THR A 296 20.25 -16.64 -15.52
CA THR A 296 18.81 -16.94 -15.35
C THR A 296 17.92 -16.28 -16.41
N GLY A 297 18.43 -15.27 -17.13
CA GLY A 297 17.64 -14.46 -18.06
C GLY A 297 16.60 -13.59 -17.34
N PRO A 298 15.91 -12.70 -18.08
CA PRO A 298 14.86 -11.88 -17.50
C PRO A 298 13.63 -12.70 -17.11
N SER A 299 12.85 -12.19 -16.16
CA SER A 299 11.60 -12.81 -15.74
C SER A 299 10.43 -11.83 -15.77
N LEU A 300 9.24 -12.42 -15.87
CA LEU A 300 7.96 -11.79 -15.65
C LEU A 300 7.31 -12.49 -14.46
N ASP A 301 7.06 -11.71 -13.41
CA ASP A 301 6.65 -12.16 -12.10
C ASP A 301 5.33 -11.51 -11.72
N ILE A 302 4.40 -12.28 -11.16
CA ILE A 302 3.11 -11.79 -10.67
C ILE A 302 3.06 -11.99 -9.16
N ILE A 303 2.94 -10.88 -8.46
CA ILE A 303 2.89 -10.83 -7.00
C ILE A 303 1.51 -10.38 -6.52
N SER A 304 1.11 -10.88 -5.35
CA SER A 304 -0.16 -10.53 -4.71
C SER A 304 -0.01 -10.47 -3.19
N ARG A 305 -0.97 -9.82 -2.52
CA ARG A 305 -1.10 -9.89 -1.06
C ARG A 305 -1.81 -11.16 -0.58
N ASP A 306 -2.37 -11.94 -1.50
CA ASP A 306 -2.91 -13.27 -1.27
C ASP A 306 -1.94 -14.31 -1.86
N ASP A 307 -1.61 -15.34 -1.09
CA ASP A 307 -0.71 -16.41 -1.50
C ASP A 307 -1.30 -17.29 -2.62
N ASN A 308 -2.61 -17.25 -2.83
CA ASN A 308 -3.26 -17.90 -3.96
C ASN A 308 -3.05 -17.15 -5.28
N GLY A 309 -2.60 -15.89 -5.20
CA GLY A 309 -2.45 -14.96 -6.30
C GLY A 309 -3.70 -14.14 -6.57
N PRO A 310 -3.66 -13.27 -7.60
CA PRO A 310 -4.82 -12.49 -8.01
C PRO A 310 -5.99 -13.41 -8.42
N SER A 311 -7.21 -12.91 -8.29
CA SER A 311 -8.39 -13.60 -8.85
C SER A 311 -8.17 -14.02 -10.30
N LYS A 312 -8.74 -15.16 -10.71
CA LYS A 312 -8.60 -15.66 -12.09
C LYS A 312 -8.97 -14.62 -13.18
N PRO A 313 -10.08 -13.87 -13.07
CA PRO A 313 -10.39 -12.81 -14.02
C PRO A 313 -9.31 -11.73 -14.12
N THR A 314 -8.71 -11.35 -12.98
CA THR A 314 -7.59 -10.40 -12.94
C THR A 314 -6.35 -10.98 -13.61
N LEU A 315 -6.01 -12.23 -13.30
CA LEU A 315 -4.87 -12.93 -13.90
C LEU A 315 -4.98 -13.02 -15.42
N ASP A 316 -6.14 -13.44 -15.94
CA ASP A 316 -6.40 -13.48 -17.38
C ASP A 316 -6.26 -12.07 -18.00
N GLY A 317 -6.78 -11.04 -17.32
CA GLY A 317 -6.63 -9.65 -17.74
C GLY A 317 -5.19 -9.16 -17.77
N ILE A 318 -4.34 -9.57 -16.81
CA ILE A 318 -2.90 -9.24 -16.78
C ILE A 318 -2.24 -9.81 -18.04
N TYR A 319 -2.53 -11.08 -18.36
CA TYR A 319 -1.97 -11.75 -19.54
C TYR A 319 -2.39 -11.05 -20.84
N ASP A 320 -3.66 -10.70 -20.97
CA ASP A 320 -4.17 -10.00 -22.15
C ASP A 320 -3.58 -8.60 -22.28
N ALA A 321 -3.47 -7.86 -21.17
CA ALA A 321 -2.91 -6.52 -21.16
C ALA A 321 -1.41 -6.49 -21.48
N ILE A 322 -0.65 -7.52 -21.10
CA ILE A 322 0.77 -7.65 -21.48
C ILE A 322 0.90 -7.99 -22.96
N LYS A 323 0.10 -8.93 -23.50
CA LYS A 323 0.07 -9.23 -24.95
C LYS A 323 -0.30 -8.01 -25.79
N TYR A 324 -1.15 -7.14 -25.26
CA TYR A 324 -1.54 -5.90 -25.94
C TYR A 324 -0.36 -4.94 -26.17
N LEU A 325 0.74 -5.07 -25.42
CA LEU A 325 1.96 -4.30 -25.63
C LEU A 325 2.71 -4.69 -26.92
N LYS A 326 2.40 -5.84 -27.53
CA LYS A 326 2.99 -6.33 -28.79
C LYS A 326 4.52 -6.38 -28.77
N ASN A 327 5.07 -6.79 -27.63
CA ASN A 327 6.51 -6.98 -27.46
C ASN A 327 6.83 -8.48 -27.47
N SER A 328 7.58 -8.93 -28.47
CA SER A 328 7.85 -10.35 -28.68
C SER A 328 8.65 -11.00 -27.55
N GLN A 329 9.47 -10.23 -26.81
CA GLN A 329 10.21 -10.77 -25.67
C GLN A 329 9.28 -10.97 -24.47
N LEU A 330 8.42 -10.00 -24.17
CA LEU A 330 7.40 -10.15 -23.13
C LEU A 330 6.42 -11.27 -23.46
N ASP A 331 6.00 -11.41 -24.73
CA ASP A 331 5.13 -12.50 -25.17
C ASP A 331 5.79 -13.87 -24.96
N ALA A 332 7.10 -13.99 -25.25
CA ALA A 332 7.86 -15.20 -25.04
C ALA A 332 7.96 -15.56 -23.54
N LEU A 333 8.27 -14.59 -22.68
CA LEU A 333 8.33 -14.79 -21.22
C LEU A 333 6.97 -15.19 -20.66
N LEU A 334 5.91 -14.44 -21.02
CA LEU A 334 4.54 -14.68 -20.58
C LEU A 334 4.06 -16.10 -20.93
N SER A 335 4.46 -16.63 -22.10
CA SER A 335 4.12 -18.00 -22.52
C SER A 335 4.70 -19.09 -21.61
N SER A 336 5.73 -18.77 -20.82
CA SER A 336 6.41 -19.67 -19.90
C SER A 336 6.13 -19.37 -18.43
N VAL A 337 5.26 -18.40 -18.13
CA VAL A 337 4.86 -18.10 -16.75
C VAL A 337 4.01 -19.24 -16.19
N VAL A 338 4.43 -19.79 -15.05
CA VAL A 338 3.72 -20.85 -14.33
C VAL A 338 3.33 -20.39 -12.93
N LYS A 339 2.31 -21.02 -12.34
CA LYS A 339 1.97 -20.81 -10.92
C LYS A 339 3.07 -21.40 -10.04
N LEU A 340 3.56 -20.60 -9.10
CA LEU A 340 4.55 -21.03 -8.13
C LEU A 340 3.86 -21.78 -6.97
N PRO A 341 4.52 -22.80 -6.37
CA PRO A 341 3.93 -23.56 -5.27
C PRO A 341 3.77 -22.71 -4.00
N GLN A 342 2.55 -22.69 -3.47
CA GLN A 342 2.16 -22.09 -2.19
C GLN A 342 1.34 -23.15 -1.47
N ASN A 343 1.95 -23.87 -0.52
CA ASN A 343 1.39 -25.07 0.10
C ASN A 343 0.88 -24.82 1.54
N GLY A 344 1.01 -23.57 2.02
CA GLY A 344 0.55 -23.16 3.34
C GLY A 344 1.50 -23.51 4.48
N ALA A 345 2.73 -23.97 4.22
CA ALA A 345 3.73 -24.23 5.26
C ALA A 345 4.08 -22.98 6.08
N ARG A 346 3.74 -21.79 5.57
CA ARG A 346 3.90 -20.49 6.25
C ARG A 346 2.64 -19.96 6.93
N ASP A 347 1.53 -20.68 6.88
CA ASP A 347 0.27 -20.20 7.43
C ASP A 347 0.36 -19.98 8.93
N GLY A 348 -0.02 -18.78 9.38
CA GLY A 348 0.04 -18.39 10.79
C GLY A 348 1.46 -18.15 11.33
N GLN A 349 2.50 -18.31 10.51
CA GLN A 349 3.86 -17.91 10.89
C GLN A 349 3.98 -16.37 10.90
N PRO A 350 4.81 -15.80 11.79
CA PRO A 350 5.12 -14.38 11.72
C PRO A 350 5.72 -14.00 10.36
N TYR A 351 5.39 -12.80 9.87
CA TYR A 351 6.02 -12.29 8.66
C TYR A 351 7.54 -12.26 8.80
N PRO A 352 8.27 -12.49 7.70
CA PRO A 352 9.72 -12.56 7.72
C PRO A 352 10.32 -11.28 8.30
N SER A 353 11.21 -11.42 9.27
CA SER A 353 12.07 -10.36 9.76
C SER A 353 13.54 -10.73 9.57
N CYS A 354 14.36 -9.69 9.44
CA CYS A 354 15.79 -9.81 9.21
C CYS A 354 16.55 -9.13 10.36
N ASN A 355 17.24 -9.93 11.17
CA ASN A 355 18.18 -9.41 12.17
C ASN A 355 19.52 -9.07 11.51
N ALA A 356 20.47 -8.52 12.28
CA ALA A 356 21.79 -8.15 11.77
C ALA A 356 22.52 -9.30 11.04
N THR A 357 22.37 -10.55 11.51
CA THR A 357 22.96 -11.74 10.85
C THR A 357 22.32 -12.02 9.50
N CYS A 358 21.00 -11.94 9.42
CA CYS A 358 20.25 -12.08 8.18
C CYS A 358 20.61 -10.97 7.19
N MET A 359 20.79 -9.73 7.64
CA MET A 359 21.14 -8.60 6.78
C MET A 359 22.52 -8.77 6.13
N MET A 360 23.41 -9.58 6.72
CA MET A 360 24.69 -9.96 6.14
C MET A 360 24.60 -11.20 5.22
N ASN A 361 23.39 -11.71 4.95
CA ASN A 361 23.14 -12.93 4.18
C ASN A 361 23.97 -14.15 4.64
N ALA A 362 24.36 -14.18 5.93
CA ALA A 362 25.27 -15.19 6.46
C ALA A 362 24.66 -16.60 6.44
N TYR A 363 23.33 -16.71 6.58
CA TYR A 363 22.60 -17.98 6.55
C TYR A 363 22.62 -18.63 5.15
N ALA A 364 22.55 -17.84 4.08
CA ALA A 364 22.56 -18.35 2.71
C ALA A 364 23.89 -19.03 2.36
N PHE A 365 25.00 -18.57 2.95
CA PHE A 365 26.32 -19.17 2.75
C PHE A 365 26.50 -20.48 3.53
N GLY A 366 25.92 -20.59 4.74
CA GLY A 366 25.96 -21.81 5.54
C GLY A 366 25.24 -22.98 4.87
N VAL A 367 24.13 -22.73 4.16
CA VAL A 367 23.39 -23.78 3.44
C VAL A 367 24.08 -24.18 2.14
N ALA A 368 24.65 -23.23 1.39
CA ALA A 368 25.45 -23.53 0.19
C ALA A 368 26.69 -24.39 0.49
N LEU A 369 27.20 -24.37 1.74
CA LEU A 369 28.34 -25.15 2.21
C LEU A 369 27.96 -26.37 3.05
N GLY A 370 26.67 -26.61 3.30
CA GLY A 370 26.21 -27.74 4.12
C GLY A 370 26.52 -27.63 5.62
N THR A 371 26.73 -26.42 6.14
CA THR A 371 27.10 -26.13 7.53
C THR A 371 26.10 -25.25 8.29
N GLY A 372 24.92 -24.96 7.72
CA GLY A 372 23.87 -24.22 8.41
C GLY A 372 23.26 -25.05 9.55
N GLU A 373 23.26 -24.53 10.78
CA GLU A 373 22.53 -25.15 11.90
C GLU A 373 21.02 -25.08 11.64
N ASN A 374 20.32 -26.18 11.94
CA ASN A 374 18.86 -26.34 11.85
C ASN A 374 18.09 -25.37 12.75
#